data_AF-A0A3B8HJC4-F1
#
_entry.id   AF-A0A3B8HJC4-F1
#
_cell.length_a   1.000
_cell.length_b   1.000
_cell.length_c   1.000
_cell.angle_alpha   90.00
_cell.angle_beta   90.00
_cell.angle_gamma   90.00
#
_symmetry.space_group_name_H-M   'P 1'
#
loop_
_entity.id
_entity.type
_entity.pdbx_description
1 polymer ?
#
loop_
_entity_poly.entity_id
_entity_poly.type
_entity_poly.pdbx_seq_one_letter_code
_entity_poly.pdbx_strand_id
1 'polypeptide(L)'
;MEVKTFGVVGAGQMGNGIAQVVAMSGLQVIMSDIKEEFVQRGLSNITKILSRNVEKGKMSAQEKDTVLGRIKTTVGLQEMAPVDYVVEAATENEPIKFQIFRDLDQICAPHAILATNTSSIPIGRVAAQTKRP
;
A
#
# COMPACT_ATOMS: atom_id res chain seq x y z
N MET A 1 14.17 1.21 13.47
CA MET A 1 13.16 0.18 13.17
C MET A 1 13.42 -0.33 11.78
N GLU A 2 13.45 -1.64 11.59
CA GLU A 2 13.58 -2.25 10.26
C GLU A 2 12.16 -2.49 9.71
N VAL A 3 11.87 -2.00 8.50
CA VAL A 3 10.59 -2.26 7.83
C VAL A 3 10.76 -3.52 7.00
N LYS A 4 10.01 -4.59 7.33
CA LYS A 4 10.03 -5.85 6.58
C LYS A 4 8.78 -6.01 5.73
N THR A 5 7.63 -5.63 6.28
CA THR A 5 6.34 -5.66 5.59
C THR A 5 5.77 -4.25 5.49
N PHE A 6 5.40 -3.86 4.27
CA PHE A 6 4.86 -2.55 3.93
C PHE A 6 3.41 -2.68 3.47
N GLY A 7 2.53 -1.87 4.03
CA GLY A 7 1.10 -1.85 3.70
C GLY A 7 0.78 -0.68 2.78
N VAL A 8 -0.07 -0.93 1.79
CA VAL A 8 -0.64 0.12 0.94
C VAL A 8 -2.16 -0.02 0.98
N VAL A 9 -2.85 1.04 1.43
CA VAL A 9 -4.32 1.08 1.46
C VAL A 9 -4.82 1.87 0.26
N GLY A 10 -5.52 1.21 -0.64
CA GLY A 10 -5.94 1.71 -1.95
C GLY A 10 -5.06 1.15 -3.07
N ALA A 11 -5.68 0.63 -4.13
CA ALA A 11 -5.03 0.05 -5.31
C ALA A 11 -5.21 0.90 -6.58
N GLY A 12 -5.71 2.14 -6.41
CA GLY A 12 -5.78 3.16 -7.46
C GLY A 12 -4.40 3.62 -7.96
N GLN A 13 -4.35 4.68 -8.76
CA GLN A 13 -3.12 5.15 -9.41
C GLN A 13 -1.94 5.34 -8.44
N MET A 14 -2.15 6.05 -7.34
CA MET A 14 -1.08 6.30 -6.36
C MET A 14 -0.70 5.02 -5.62
N GLY A 15 -1.70 4.26 -5.16
CA GLY A 15 -1.48 3.04 -4.39
C GLY A 15 -0.69 1.97 -5.17
N ASN A 16 -1.07 1.68 -6.41
CA ASN A 16 -0.32 0.71 -7.20
C ASN A 16 1.10 1.19 -7.56
N GLY A 17 1.31 2.50 -7.75
CA GLY A 17 2.64 3.07 -7.96
C GLY A 17 3.53 2.95 -6.73
N ILE A 18 2.99 3.24 -5.54
CA ILE A 18 3.69 3.05 -4.26
C ILE A 18 4.03 1.57 -4.07
N ALA A 19 3.06 0.68 -4.23
CA ALA A 19 3.26 -0.76 -4.10
C ALA A 19 4.35 -1.29 -5.04
N GLN A 20 4.37 -0.81 -6.29
CA GLN A 20 5.41 -1.15 -7.25
C GLN A 20 6.80 -0.70 -6.78
N VAL A 21 6.96 0.58 -6.41
CA VAL A 21 8.26 1.14 -6.01
C VAL A 21 8.81 0.41 -4.78
N VAL A 22 7.95 0.14 -3.80
CA VAL A 22 8.33 -0.58 -2.58
C VAL A 22 8.69 -2.04 -2.86
N ALA A 23 7.93 -2.74 -3.70
CA ALA A 23 8.26 -4.11 -4.08
C ALA A 23 9.59 -4.19 -4.86
N MET A 24 9.87 -3.17 -5.70
CA MET A 24 11.13 -3.05 -6.43
C MET A 24 12.32 -2.76 -5.51
N SER A 25 12.13 -2.12 -4.36
CA SER A 25 13.20 -1.89 -3.37
C SER A 25 13.53 -3.13 -2.53
N GLY A 26 12.77 -4.22 -2.68
CA GLY A 26 13.05 -5.50 -2.02
C GLY A 26 12.11 -5.86 -0.87
N LEU A 27 11.15 -4.98 -0.53
CA LEU A 27 10.25 -5.18 0.60
C LEU A 27 9.00 -6.00 0.23
N GLN A 28 8.45 -6.71 1.21
CA GLN A 28 7.15 -7.37 1.08
C GLN A 28 6.04 -6.34 1.16
N VAL A 29 5.07 -6.40 0.26
CA VAL A 29 3.98 -5.42 0.15
C VAL A 29 2.63 -6.11 0.32
N ILE A 30 1.78 -5.56 1.19
CA ILE A 30 0.36 -5.90 1.26
C ILE A 30 -0.42 -4.74 0.65
N MET A 31 -1.04 -4.95 -0.51
CA MET A 31 -1.86 -3.96 -1.19
C MET A 31 -3.34 -4.29 -0.97
N SER A 32 -4.05 -3.42 -0.25
CA SER A 32 -5.46 -3.56 0.09
C SER A 32 -6.33 -2.64 -0.74
N ASP A 33 -7.55 -3.07 -1.02
CA ASP A 33 -8.65 -2.20 -1.44
C ASP A 33 -10.00 -2.74 -0.91
N ILE A 34 -11.11 -2.05 -1.16
CA ILE A 34 -12.44 -2.43 -0.67
C ILE A 34 -13.10 -3.55 -1.48
N LYS A 35 -12.55 -3.88 -2.66
CA LYS A 35 -13.06 -4.93 -3.55
C LYS A 35 -11.93 -5.61 -4.31
N GLU A 36 -12.13 -6.90 -4.60
CA GLU A 36 -11.19 -7.73 -5.36
C GLU A 36 -10.87 -7.12 -6.74
N GLU A 37 -11.89 -6.57 -7.41
CA GLU A 37 -11.72 -5.95 -8.73
C GLU A 37 -10.71 -4.78 -8.74
N PHE A 38 -10.56 -4.07 -7.62
CA PHE A 38 -9.65 -2.93 -7.52
C PHE A 38 -8.21 -3.37 -7.27
N VAL A 39 -7.99 -4.33 -6.36
CA VAL A 39 -6.65 -4.88 -6.14
C VAL A 39 -6.13 -5.63 -7.36
N GLN A 40 -6.98 -6.39 -8.06
CA GLN A 40 -6.59 -7.06 -9.29
C GLN A 40 -6.27 -6.07 -10.41
N ARG A 41 -7.02 -4.96 -10.52
CA ARG A 41 -6.70 -3.88 -11.45
C ARG A 41 -5.36 -3.22 -11.12
N GLY A 42 -5.11 -2.94 -9.84
CA GLY A 42 -3.82 -2.43 -9.38
C GLY A 42 -2.66 -3.34 -9.74
N LEU A 43 -2.77 -4.63 -9.43
CA LEU A 43 -1.74 -5.63 -9.73
C LEU A 43 -1.52 -5.80 -11.25
N SER A 44 -2.59 -5.78 -12.04
CA SER A 44 -2.53 -5.81 -13.50
C SER A 44 -1.78 -4.60 -14.07
N ASN A 45 -2.04 -3.39 -13.54
CA ASN A 45 -1.31 -2.18 -13.94
C ASN A 45 0.19 -2.29 -13.64
N ILE A 46 0.56 -2.75 -12.44
CA ILE A 46 1.97 -2.99 -12.07
C ILE A 46 2.60 -3.99 -13.03
N THR A 47 1.94 -5.12 -13.26
CA THR A 47 2.41 -6.18 -14.18
C THR A 47 2.66 -5.63 -15.58
N LYS A 48 1.75 -4.79 -16.10
CA LYS A 48 1.89 -4.16 -17.42
C LYS A 48 3.07 -3.19 -17.48
N ILE A 49 3.29 -2.39 -16.44
CA ILE A 49 4.42 -1.45 -16.36
C ILE A 49 5.74 -2.23 -16.34
N LEU A 50 5.86 -3.25 -15.49
CA LEU A 50 7.08 -4.05 -15.40
C LEU A 50 7.34 -4.85 -16.67
N SER A 51 6.30 -5.40 -17.31
CA SER A 51 6.46 -6.10 -18.60
C SER A 51 7.01 -5.18 -19.69
N ARG A 52 6.55 -3.92 -19.75
CA ARG A 52 7.13 -2.91 -20.65
C ARG A 52 8.59 -2.60 -20.33
N ASN A 53 9.01 -2.67 -19.07
CA ASN A 53 10.41 -2.51 -18.71
C ASN A 53 11.25 -3.70 -19.18
N VAL A 54 10.71 -4.92 -19.12
CA VAL A 54 11.34 -6.12 -19.71
C VAL A 54 11.49 -5.98 -21.22
N GLU A 55 10.43 -5.61 -21.92
CA GLU A 55 10.44 -5.39 -23.38
C GLU A 55 11.48 -4.33 -23.80
N LYS A 56 11.70 -3.31 -22.96
CA LYS A 56 12.69 -2.26 -23.18
C LYS A 56 14.11 -2.62 -22.73
N GLY A 57 14.33 -3.85 -22.24
CA GLY A 57 15.64 -4.29 -21.72
C GLY A 57 16.08 -3.58 -20.44
N LYS A 58 15.17 -2.94 -19.71
CA LYS A 58 15.46 -2.22 -18.45
C LYS A 58 15.46 -3.13 -17.22
N MET A 59 14.88 -4.32 -17.33
CA MET A 59 14.88 -5.35 -16.30
C MET A 59 14.71 -6.74 -16.95
N SER A 60 15.12 -7.79 -16.28
CA SER A 60 14.90 -9.19 -16.69
C SER A 60 13.50 -9.67 -16.34
N ALA A 61 13.06 -10.76 -16.98
CA ALA A 61 11.80 -11.43 -16.65
C ALA A 61 11.81 -11.99 -15.22
N GLN A 62 12.95 -12.50 -14.77
CA GLN A 62 13.14 -13.05 -13.42
C GLN A 62 13.03 -11.96 -12.36
N GLU A 63 13.60 -10.78 -12.59
CA GLU A 63 13.43 -9.62 -11.71
C GLU A 63 11.97 -9.18 -11.63
N LYS A 64 11.25 -9.19 -12.77
CA LYS A 64 9.81 -8.87 -12.80
C LYS A 64 9.03 -9.84 -11.91
N ASP A 65 9.24 -11.14 -12.09
CA ASP A 65 8.51 -12.16 -11.33
C ASP A 65 8.86 -12.09 -9.84
N THR A 66 10.12 -11.77 -9.50
CA THR A 66 10.55 -11.52 -8.12
C THR A 66 9.84 -10.33 -7.50
N VAL A 67 9.70 -9.21 -8.23
CA VAL A 67 8.98 -8.01 -7.75
C VAL A 67 7.50 -8.31 -7.56
N LEU A 68 6.86 -8.98 -8.52
CA LEU A 68 5.45 -9.35 -8.41
C LEU A 68 5.20 -10.32 -7.25
N GLY A 69 6.11 -11.27 -7.02
CA GLY A 69 6.04 -12.22 -5.90
C GLY A 69 6.13 -11.58 -4.51
N ARG A 70 6.56 -10.32 -4.40
CA ARG A 70 6.55 -9.56 -3.14
C ARG A 70 5.23 -8.87 -2.85
N ILE A 71 4.30 -8.80 -3.81
CA ILE A 71 3.04 -8.09 -3.66
C ILE A 71 1.93 -9.10 -3.35
N LYS A 72 1.44 -9.05 -2.11
CA LYS A 72 0.21 -9.73 -1.68
C LYS A 72 -0.97 -8.77 -1.82
N THR A 73 -2.04 -9.20 -2.49
CA THR A 73 -3.31 -8.45 -2.55
C THR A 73 -4.26 -8.91 -1.46
N THR A 74 -5.10 -8.00 -0.95
CA THR A 74 -6.14 -8.32 0.04
C THR A 74 -7.36 -7.41 -0.12
N VAL A 75 -8.53 -7.88 0.34
CA VAL A 75 -9.73 -7.06 0.48
C VAL A 75 -9.91 -6.67 1.94
N GLY A 76 -10.04 -5.37 2.20
CA GLY A 76 -10.11 -4.83 3.54
C GLY A 76 -8.79 -4.88 4.33
N LEU A 77 -8.83 -4.38 5.56
CA LEU A 77 -7.63 -4.01 6.31
C LEU A 77 -7.08 -5.08 7.25
N GLN A 78 -7.76 -6.22 7.42
CA GLN A 78 -7.40 -7.22 8.46
C GLN A 78 -5.99 -7.78 8.29
N GLU A 79 -5.57 -7.99 7.04
CA GLU A 79 -4.23 -8.47 6.69
C GLU A 79 -3.12 -7.42 6.94
N MET A 80 -3.46 -6.21 7.40
CA MET A 80 -2.49 -5.17 7.78
C MET A 80 -1.91 -5.36 9.18
N ALA A 81 -2.39 -6.34 9.96
CA ALA A 81 -1.91 -6.62 11.32
C ALA A 81 -0.37 -6.76 11.44
N PRO A 82 0.34 -7.47 10.53
CA PRO A 82 1.79 -7.68 10.65
C PRO A 82 2.64 -6.56 10.02
N VAL A 83 2.03 -5.47 9.55
CA VAL A 83 2.74 -4.43 8.78
C VAL A 83 3.56 -3.53 9.70
N ASP A 84 4.78 -3.18 9.29
CA ASP A 84 5.67 -2.26 10.02
C ASP A 84 5.47 -0.80 9.59
N TYR A 85 5.05 -0.58 8.34
CA TYR A 85 4.81 0.74 7.76
C TYR A 85 3.63 0.69 6.79
N VAL A 86 2.61 1.51 7.01
CA VAL A 86 1.43 1.61 6.12
C VAL A 86 1.40 2.99 5.46
N VAL A 87 1.13 3.03 4.14
CA VAL A 87 0.72 4.25 3.43
C VAL A 87 -0.72 4.13 2.97
N GLU A 88 -1.56 5.04 3.45
CA GLU A 88 -2.91 5.23 2.97
C GLU A 88 -2.93 6.10 1.70
N ALA A 89 -3.56 5.58 0.65
CA ALA A 89 -3.67 6.19 -0.68
C ALA A 89 -5.07 5.93 -1.30
N ALA A 90 -6.10 5.86 -0.47
CA ALA A 90 -7.50 5.80 -0.89
C ALA A 90 -8.01 7.18 -1.32
N THR A 91 -9.30 7.24 -1.68
CA THR A 91 -9.97 8.47 -2.13
C THR A 91 -9.76 9.62 -1.15
N GLU A 92 -9.59 10.82 -1.70
CA GLU A 92 -9.41 12.05 -0.93
C GLU A 92 -10.74 12.51 -0.29
N ASN A 93 -11.18 11.77 0.72
CA ASN A 93 -12.40 12.00 1.47
C ASN A 93 -12.11 11.85 2.97
N GLU A 94 -12.35 12.92 3.74
CA GLU A 94 -12.00 12.99 5.16
C GLU A 94 -12.66 11.87 6.00
N PRO A 95 -14.00 11.67 5.98
CA PRO A 95 -14.63 10.57 6.71
C PRO A 95 -14.02 9.19 6.41
N ILE A 96 -13.74 8.91 5.14
CA ILE A 96 -13.15 7.62 4.73
C ILE A 96 -11.75 7.46 5.30
N LYS A 97 -10.87 8.46 5.13
CA LYS A 97 -9.50 8.38 5.66
C LYS A 97 -9.50 8.30 7.18
N PHE A 98 -10.33 9.07 7.86
CA PHE A 98 -10.44 9.01 9.32
C PHE A 98 -10.87 7.61 9.80
N GLN A 99 -11.78 6.97 9.07
CA GLN A 99 -12.16 5.60 9.40
C GLN A 99 -11.01 4.61 9.15
N ILE A 100 -10.32 4.72 8.02
CA ILE A 100 -9.13 3.89 7.73
C ILE A 100 -8.10 4.03 8.85
N PHE A 101 -7.80 5.24 9.31
CA PHE A 101 -6.82 5.46 10.37
C PHE A 101 -7.28 4.91 11.72
N ARG A 102 -8.57 5.00 12.06
CA ARG A 102 -9.12 4.33 13.26
C ARG A 102 -8.96 2.82 13.19
N ASP A 103 -9.25 2.23 12.04
CA ASP A 103 -9.18 0.78 11.85
C ASP A 103 -7.72 0.30 11.86
N LEU A 104 -6.81 1.00 11.16
CA LEU A 104 -5.37 0.71 11.17
C LEU A 104 -4.77 0.85 12.58
N ASP A 105 -5.20 1.86 13.34
CA ASP A 105 -4.75 2.06 14.72
C ASP A 105 -5.07 0.85 15.60
N GLN A 106 -6.23 0.23 15.39
CA GLN A 106 -6.67 -0.97 16.11
C GLN A 106 -6.03 -2.27 15.60
N ILE A 107 -5.83 -2.39 14.29
CA ILE A 107 -5.38 -3.63 13.64
C ILE A 107 -3.86 -3.79 13.72
N CYS A 108 -3.11 -2.73 13.40
CA CYS A 108 -1.66 -2.80 13.27
C CYS A 108 -0.97 -2.83 14.64
N ALA A 109 0.13 -3.56 14.75
CA ALA A 109 0.95 -3.60 15.97
C ALA A 109 1.39 -2.17 16.42
N PRO A 110 1.56 -1.90 17.73
CA PRO A 110 1.87 -0.57 18.26
C PRO A 110 3.06 0.15 17.62
N HIS A 111 4.05 -0.60 17.14
CA HIS A 111 5.24 -0.05 16.49
C HIS A 111 5.00 0.39 15.04
N ALA A 112 3.93 -0.06 14.40
CA ALA A 112 3.65 0.25 13.00
C ALA A 112 3.51 1.76 12.77
N ILE A 113 4.19 2.27 11.73
CA ILE A 113 4.04 3.65 11.29
C ILE A 113 2.82 3.77 10.38
N LEU A 114 1.89 4.68 10.71
CA LEU A 114 0.71 4.96 9.91
C LEU A 114 0.89 6.29 9.17
N ALA A 115 1.04 6.23 7.84
CA ALA A 115 1.24 7.40 6.99
C ALA A 115 0.12 7.54 5.94
N THR A 116 -0.06 8.74 5.40
CA THR A 116 -1.04 9.01 4.33
C THR A 116 -0.38 9.79 3.19
N ASN A 117 -0.81 9.48 1.97
CA ASN A 117 -0.48 10.19 0.74
C ASN A 117 -1.44 11.38 0.48
N THR A 118 -2.26 11.79 1.45
CA THR A 118 -3.16 12.94 1.31
C THR A 118 -2.40 14.20 0.87
N SER A 119 -3.04 15.00 0.01
CA SER A 119 -2.49 16.30 -0.43
C SER A 119 -3.26 17.49 0.13
N SER A 120 -4.46 17.25 0.66
CA SER A 120 -5.38 18.32 1.08
C SER A 120 -5.82 18.25 2.54
N ILE A 121 -5.73 17.09 3.20
CA ILE A 121 -6.18 16.91 4.57
C ILE A 121 -5.00 17.16 5.51
N PRO A 122 -5.11 18.11 6.47
CA PRO A 122 -4.04 18.36 7.42
C PRO A 122 -3.67 17.12 8.22
N ILE A 123 -2.38 16.77 8.27
CA ILE A 123 -1.89 15.56 8.95
C ILE A 123 -2.31 15.51 10.42
N GLY A 124 -2.33 16.65 11.12
CA GLY A 124 -2.80 16.71 12.51
C GLY A 124 -4.26 16.27 12.69
N ARG A 125 -5.14 16.48 11.70
CA ARG A 125 -6.54 16.01 11.77
C ARG A 125 -6.65 14.50 11.59
N VAL A 126 -5.78 13.92 10.75
CA VAL A 126 -5.67 12.48 10.55
C VAL A 126 -5.10 11.81 11.81
N ALA A 127 -3.99 12.35 12.34
CA ALA A 127 -3.35 11.83 13.56
C ALA A 127 -4.29 11.89 14.78
N ALA A 128 -5.13 12.91 14.89
CA ALA A 128 -6.15 13.00 15.95
C ALA A 128 -7.20 11.87 15.92
N GLN A 129 -7.24 11.03 14.87
CA GLN A 129 -8.13 9.88 14.78
C GLN A 129 -7.51 8.59 15.35
N THR A 130 -6.23 8.61 15.74
CA THR A 130 -5.52 7.47 16.31
C THR A 130 -5.23 7.69 17.80
N LYS A 131 -4.86 6.62 18.52
CA LYS A 131 -4.42 6.69 19.93
C LYS A 131 -2.91 6.88 20.09
N ARG A 132 -2.18 6.93 18.97
CA ARG A 132 -0.72 7.03 18.86
C ARG A 132 -0.37 8.00 17.71
N PRO A 133 -0.52 9.32 17.94
CA PRO A 133 -0.29 10.33 16.91
C PRO A 133 1.21 10.53 16.59
#